data_AF-A0A7X1FR61-F1
#
_entry.id   AF-A0A7X1FR61-F1
#
_cell.length_a   1.000
_cell.length_b   1.000
_cell.length_c   1.000
_cell.angle_alpha   90.00
_cell.angle_beta   90.00
_cell.angle_gamma   90.00
#
_symmetry.space_group_name_H-M   'P 1'
#
loop_
_entity.id
_entity.type
_entity.pdbx_description
1 polymer ?
#
loop_
_entity_poly.entity_id
_entity_poly.type
_entity_poly.pdbx_seq_one_letter_code
_entity_poly.pdbx_strand_id
1 'polypeptide(L)'
;MPQQHPIGLYLKVWAYLFVLSALSYMVDYFQFQGIVRWGLIVTLMLLKAGLIISIFMHMAWERLSLVYAILVPPLALLVLVRIMLFESDYVFWTRAIFMNGGG
;
A
#
# COMPACT_ATOMS: atom_id res chain seq x y z
N MET A 1 10.32 11.96 -26.15
CA MET A 1 11.07 12.08 -24.87
C MET A 1 10.81 13.48 -24.32
N PRO A 2 10.45 13.75 -23.05
CA PRO A 2 9.75 13.00 -22.00
C PRO A 2 8.33 13.56 -21.69
N GLN A 3 7.43 12.72 -21.16
CA GLN A 3 6.11 13.11 -20.66
C GLN A 3 6.24 13.86 -19.31
N GLN A 4 6.41 15.18 -19.36
CA GLN A 4 6.39 16.09 -18.20
C GLN A 4 5.18 17.00 -18.41
N HIS A 5 4.04 16.82 -17.73
CA HIS A 5 3.78 17.49 -16.46
C HIS A 5 2.64 16.79 -15.67
N PRO A 6 2.93 15.70 -14.95
CA PRO A 6 2.06 15.19 -13.89
C PRO A 6 2.09 16.02 -12.59
N ILE A 7 2.95 17.06 -12.49
CA ILE A 7 3.07 17.96 -11.33
C ILE A 7 1.77 18.70 -11.00
N GLY A 8 1.02 19.14 -12.02
CA GLY A 8 -0.26 19.83 -11.80
C GLY A 8 -1.29 18.91 -11.13
N LEU A 9 -1.15 17.60 -11.33
CA LEU A 9 -2.00 16.62 -10.67
C LEU A 9 -1.65 16.50 -9.19
N TYR A 10 -0.38 16.23 -8.88
CA TYR A 10 0.08 16.08 -7.51
C TYR A 10 -0.18 17.33 -6.66
N LEU A 11 -0.01 18.54 -7.22
CA LEU A 11 -0.36 19.79 -6.52
C LEU A 11 -1.85 19.90 -6.21
N LYS A 12 -2.73 19.51 -7.13
CA LYS A 12 -4.19 19.45 -6.87
C LYS A 12 -4.53 18.45 -5.78
N VAL A 13 -3.94 17.26 -5.83
CA VAL A 13 -4.15 16.19 -4.83
C VAL A 13 -3.67 16.63 -3.46
N TRP A 14 -2.49 17.22 -3.42
CA TRP A 14 -1.89 17.77 -2.21
C TRP A 14 -2.78 18.87 -1.61
N ALA A 15 -3.28 19.80 -2.43
CA ALA A 15 -4.21 20.82 -1.98
C ALA A 15 -5.53 20.22 -1.45
N TYR A 16 -6.10 19.22 -2.13
CA TYR A 16 -7.31 18.53 -1.66
C TYR A 16 -7.09 17.82 -0.31
N LEU A 17 -5.97 17.12 -0.14
CA LEU A 17 -5.61 16.46 1.12
C LEU A 17 -5.37 17.47 2.24
N PHE A 18 -4.73 18.60 1.92
CA PHE A 18 -4.49 19.69 2.86
C PHE A 18 -5.81 20.30 3.36
N VAL A 19 -6.73 20.62 2.44
CA VAL A 19 -8.05 21.15 2.77
C VAL A 19 -8.84 20.15 3.64
N LEU A 20 -8.79 18.86 3.32
CA LEU A 20 -9.45 17.82 4.10
C LEU A 20 -8.88 17.65 5.52
N SER A 21 -7.56 17.68 5.65
CA SER A 21 -6.91 17.65 6.98
C SER A 21 -7.25 18.89 7.79
N ALA A 22 -7.28 20.08 7.16
CA ALA A 22 -7.68 21.31 7.83
C ALA A 22 -9.16 21.27 8.27
N LEU A 23 -10.05 20.76 7.42
CA LEU A 23 -11.47 20.57 7.76
C LEU A 23 -11.63 19.58 8.92
N SER A 24 -10.88 18.47 8.91
CA SER A 24 -10.90 17.49 9.99
C SER A 24 -10.45 18.09 11.32
N TYR A 25 -9.42 18.93 11.29
CA TYR A 25 -8.92 19.60 12.49
C TYR A 25 -9.90 20.66 13.01
N MET A 26 -10.56 21.39 12.10
CA MET A 26 -11.58 22.38 12.46
C MET A 26 -12.80 21.71 13.10
N VAL A 27 -13.23 20.57 12.58
CA VAL A 27 -14.30 19.75 13.17
C VAL A 27 -13.97 19.29 14.60
N ASP A 28 -12.71 18.90 14.83
CA ASP A 28 -12.21 18.55 16.17
C ASP A 28 -12.24 19.77 17.10
N TYR A 29 -11.92 20.97 16.58
CA TYR A 29 -11.93 22.23 17.33
C TYR A 29 -13.33 22.67 17.76
N PHE A 30 -14.36 22.41 16.95
CA PHE A 30 -15.74 22.77 17.28
C PHE A 30 -16.37 21.91 18.38
N GLN A 31 -15.66 20.91 18.92
CA GLN A 31 -16.04 20.09 20.09
C GLN A 31 -17.54 19.74 20.18
N PHE A 32 -18.18 19.40 19.05
CA PHE A 32 -19.58 18.98 19.06
C PHE A 32 -19.72 17.65 19.82
N GLN A 33 -20.44 17.67 20.95
CA GLN A 33 -20.73 16.46 21.74
C GLN A 33 -21.85 15.64 21.08
N GLY A 34 -21.71 14.30 21.06
CA GLY A 34 -22.75 13.36 20.60
C GLY A 34 -22.55 12.77 19.21
N ILE A 35 -23.67 12.41 18.54
CA ILE A 35 -23.73 11.68 17.25
C ILE A 35 -23.01 12.44 16.12
N VAL A 36 -22.95 13.77 16.23
CA VAL A 36 -22.37 14.68 15.24
C VAL A 36 -20.87 14.46 15.11
N ARG A 37 -20.17 14.15 16.20
CA ARG A 37 -18.73 13.80 16.18
C ARG A 37 -18.49 12.53 15.39
N TRP A 38 -19.32 11.52 15.61
CA TRP A 38 -19.25 10.24 14.89
C TRP A 38 -19.52 10.42 13.40
N GLY A 39 -20.58 11.17 13.06
CA GLY A 39 -20.94 11.48 11.67
C GLY A 39 -19.79 12.18 10.94
N LEU A 40 -19.24 13.25 11.50
CA LEU A 40 -18.17 13.98 10.82
C LEU A 40 -16.86 13.20 10.74
N ILE A 41 -16.46 12.44 11.77
CA ILE A 41 -15.24 11.59 11.68
C ILE A 41 -15.39 10.56 10.56
N VAL A 42 -16.55 9.88 10.47
CA VAL A 42 -16.81 8.89 9.43
C VAL A 42 -16.86 9.55 8.05
N THR A 43 -17.54 10.69 7.92
CA THR A 43 -17.59 11.45 6.67
C THR A 43 -16.20 11.93 6.23
N LEU A 44 -15.36 12.43 7.14
CA LEU A 44 -14.00 12.86 6.85
C LEU A 44 -13.08 11.68 6.51
N MET A 45 -13.24 10.54 7.19
CA MET A 45 -12.55 9.29 6.85
C MET A 45 -12.92 8.82 5.44
N LEU A 46 -14.21 8.81 5.11
CA LEU A 46 -14.69 8.43 3.79
C LEU A 46 -14.27 9.42 2.70
N LEU A 47 -14.28 10.73 2.98
CA LEU A 47 -13.86 11.74 2.02
C LEU A 47 -12.36 11.66 1.74
N LYS A 48 -11.50 11.53 2.76
CA LYS A 48 -10.06 11.41 2.51
C LYS A 48 -9.73 10.09 1.80
N ALA A 49 -10.37 8.99 2.17
CA ALA A 49 -10.16 7.69 1.53
C ALA A 49 -10.73 7.69 0.10
N GLY A 50 -11.92 8.24 -0.09
CA GLY A 50 -12.60 8.40 -1.38
C GLY A 50 -11.85 9.33 -2.33
N LEU A 51 -11.21 10.40 -1.84
CA LEU A 51 -10.32 11.23 -2.65
C LEU A 51 -9.04 10.48 -3.02
N ILE A 52 -8.40 9.77 -2.07
CA ILE A 52 -7.23 8.95 -2.40
C ILE A 52 -7.60 7.90 -3.45
N ILE A 53 -8.73 7.21 -3.30
CA ILE A 53 -9.23 6.22 -4.26
C ILE A 53 -9.60 6.89 -5.59
N SER A 54 -10.40 7.94 -5.60
CA SER A 54 -10.80 8.64 -6.83
C SER A 54 -9.62 9.28 -7.56
N ILE A 55 -8.51 9.55 -6.89
CA ILE A 55 -7.32 10.16 -7.52
C ILE A 55 -6.35 9.07 -7.96
N PHE A 56 -6.00 8.14 -7.06
CA PHE A 56 -5.04 7.08 -7.35
C PHE A 56 -5.64 5.94 -8.16
N MET A 57 -6.91 5.58 -7.95
CA MET A 57 -7.59 4.57 -8.78
C MET A 57 -8.09 5.15 -10.10
N HIS A 58 -8.67 6.35 -10.14
CA HIS A 58 -9.16 6.90 -11.42
C HIS A 58 -8.03 7.37 -12.35
N MET A 59 -6.93 7.94 -11.81
CA MET A 59 -5.90 8.58 -12.64
C MET A 59 -4.61 7.79 -12.86
N ALA A 60 -4.55 6.52 -12.46
CA ALA A 60 -3.42 5.67 -12.83
C ALA A 60 -3.81 4.32 -13.45
N TRP A 61 -5.05 3.79 -13.30
CA TRP A 61 -5.07 2.34 -13.12
C TRP A 61 -6.39 1.57 -13.23
N GLU A 62 -6.87 1.29 -14.44
CA GLU A 62 -7.90 0.23 -14.61
C GLU A 62 -7.33 -1.19 -14.86
N ARG A 63 -6.05 -1.33 -15.23
CA ARG A 63 -5.45 -2.66 -15.52
C ARG A 63 -4.13 -2.95 -14.80
N LEU A 64 -3.19 -2.01 -14.82
CA LEU A 64 -1.85 -2.27 -14.29
C LEU A 64 -1.85 -2.40 -12.74
N SER A 65 -2.84 -1.84 -11.99
CA SER A 65 -2.87 -1.88 -10.49
C SER A 65 -3.36 -3.19 -10.02
N LEU A 66 -4.44 -3.64 -10.65
CA LEU A 66 -5.05 -4.91 -10.35
C LEU A 66 -4.03 -6.00 -10.66
N VAL A 67 -3.34 -5.88 -11.81
CA VAL A 67 -2.24 -6.79 -12.13
C VAL A 67 -1.12 -6.71 -11.10
N TYR A 68 -0.59 -5.53 -10.74
CA TYR A 68 0.50 -5.45 -9.76
C TYR A 68 0.07 -5.89 -8.34
N ALA A 69 -1.10 -5.49 -7.85
CA ALA A 69 -1.60 -5.85 -6.53
C ALA A 69 -1.93 -7.35 -6.40
N ILE A 70 -2.34 -8.01 -7.49
CA ILE A 70 -2.60 -9.45 -7.52
C ILE A 70 -1.31 -10.23 -7.79
N LEU A 71 -0.38 -9.71 -8.59
CA LEU A 71 0.83 -10.40 -9.02
C LEU A 71 2.00 -10.24 -8.04
N VAL A 72 2.12 -9.09 -7.37
CA VAL A 72 3.21 -8.84 -6.41
C VAL A 72 3.17 -9.79 -5.21
N PRO A 73 2.03 -10.04 -4.53
CA PRO A 73 1.98 -10.97 -3.41
C PRO A 73 2.43 -12.41 -3.76
N PRO A 74 1.93 -13.07 -4.82
CA PRO A 74 2.36 -14.42 -5.18
C PRO A 74 3.79 -14.45 -5.71
N LEU A 75 4.28 -13.40 -6.39
CA LEU A 75 5.64 -13.36 -6.90
C LEU A 75 6.65 -13.22 -5.76
N ALA A 76 6.35 -12.39 -4.75
CA ALA A 76 7.16 -12.29 -3.52
C ALA A 76 7.22 -13.61 -2.76
N LEU A 77 6.09 -14.31 -2.62
CA LEU A 77 6.03 -15.64 -2.01
C LEU A 77 6.82 -16.69 -2.80
N LEU A 78 6.72 -16.68 -4.13
CA LEU A 78 7.48 -17.60 -4.99
C LEU A 78 8.98 -17.40 -4.85
N VAL A 79 9.45 -16.16 -4.75
CA VAL A 79 10.88 -15.85 -4.53
C VAL A 79 11.33 -16.37 -3.16
N LEU A 80 10.55 -16.11 -2.11
CA LEU A 80 10.85 -16.63 -0.76
C LEU A 80 10.93 -18.15 -0.72
N VAL A 81 9.96 -18.84 -1.33
CA VAL A 81 9.95 -20.31 -1.42
C VAL A 81 11.15 -20.82 -2.21
N ARG A 82 11.50 -20.19 -3.34
CA ARG A 82 12.69 -20.56 -4.10
C ARG A 82 13.96 -20.48 -3.27
N ILE A 83 14.15 -19.40 -2.51
CA ILE A 83 15.33 -19.23 -1.66
C ILE A 83 15.40 -20.33 -0.59
N MET A 84 14.27 -20.64 0.05
CA MET A 84 14.18 -21.71 1.06
C MET A 84 14.45 -23.10 0.48
N LEU A 85 13.99 -23.40 -0.74
CA LEU A 85 14.27 -24.67 -1.40
C LEU A 85 15.77 -24.85 -1.66
N PHE A 86 16.44 -23.81 -2.18
CA PHE A 86 17.89 -23.84 -2.37
C PHE A 86 18.62 -24.10 -1.05
N GLU A 87 18.26 -23.36 0.01
CA GLU A 87 18.88 -23.53 1.33
C GLU A 87 18.67 -24.95 1.89
N SER A 88 17.48 -25.53 1.71
CA SER A 88 17.17 -26.90 2.10
C SER A 88 18.05 -27.94 1.41
N ASP A 89 18.30 -27.80 0.10
CA ASP A 89 19.18 -28.69 -0.65
C ASP A 89 20.63 -28.59 -0.18
N TYR A 90 21.13 -27.37 0.09
CA TYR A 90 22.46 -27.16 0.66
C TYR A 90 22.59 -27.80 2.05
N VAL A 91 21.61 -27.60 2.95
CA VAL A 91 21.61 -28.21 4.28
C VAL A 91 21.56 -29.73 4.19
N PHE A 92 20.78 -30.30 3.28
CA PHE A 92 20.71 -31.74 3.06
C PHE A 92 22.06 -32.32 2.61
N TRP A 93 22.71 -31.70 1.62
CA TRP A 93 24.02 -32.13 1.13
C TRP A 93 25.11 -32.01 2.19
N THR A 94 25.14 -30.90 2.91
CA THR A 94 26.07 -30.72 4.04
C THR A 94 25.84 -31.82 5.08
N ARG A 95 24.60 -32.10 5.49
CA ARG A 95 24.31 -33.19 6.43
C ARG A 95 24.75 -34.56 5.90
N ALA A 96 24.50 -34.87 4.63
CA ALA A 96 24.91 -36.14 4.04
C ALA A 96 26.44 -36.31 4.05
N ILE A 97 27.19 -35.26 3.71
CA ILE A 97 28.66 -35.28 3.72
C ILE A 97 29.21 -35.41 5.15
N PHE A 98 28.68 -34.65 6.11
CA PHE A 98 29.19 -34.63 7.49
C PHE A 98 28.70 -35.82 8.34
N MET A 99 27.52 -36.39 8.09
CA MET A 99 27.06 -37.61 8.77
C MET A 99 27.63 -38.89 8.14
N ASN A 100 27.94 -38.92 6.84
CA ASN A 100 28.50 -40.11 6.17
C ASN A 100 30.05 -40.17 6.22
N GLY A 101 30.73 -39.04 6.43
CA GLY A 101 32.20 -38.97 6.55
C GLY A 101 32.78 -39.24 7.94
N GLY A 102 31.98 -39.80 8.85
CA GLY A 102 32.34 -40.07 10.25
C GLY A 102 32.43 -41.57 10.61
N GLY A 103 32.98 -42.39 9.69
CA GLY A 103 33.28 -43.81 9.89
C GLY A 103 34.62 -44.17 9.27
#